data_AF-A0A0U5EA26-F1
#
_entry.id   AF-A0A0U5EA26-F1
#
_cell.length_a   1.000
_cell.length_b   1.000
_cell.length_c   1.000
_cell.angle_alpha   90.00
_cell.angle_beta   90.00
_cell.angle_gamma   90.00
#
_symmetry.space_group_name_H-M   'P 1'
#
loop_
_entity.id
_entity.type
_entity.pdbx_description
1 polymer ?
#
loop_
_entity_poly.entity_id
_entity_poly.type
_entity_poly.pdbx_seq_one_letter_code
_entity_poly.pdbx_strand_id
1 'polypeptide(L)'
;MPTPTHQAINEAFAALVYDRDDRKAPDAHRSSKFRVGWAAALEGKVYEVEKLERLTWLNLGYRLSQHFGALTPEQIDVVYDYLAASWREPCAA
;
A
#
# COMPACT_ATOMS: atom_id res chain seq x y z
N MET A 1 8.62 2.13 16.27
CA MET A 1 7.84 0.91 15.98
C MET A 1 8.78 -0.12 15.39
N PRO A 2 8.65 -1.43 15.69
CA PRO A 2 9.37 -2.48 14.98
C PRO A 2 8.93 -2.53 13.51
N THR A 3 9.81 -3.01 12.64
CA THR A 3 9.49 -3.22 11.23
C THR A 3 8.35 -4.24 11.10
N PRO A 4 7.30 -3.97 10.30
CA PRO A 4 6.22 -4.92 10.10
C PRO A 4 6.73 -6.27 9.59
N THR A 5 6.23 -7.36 10.16
CA THR A 5 6.55 -8.72 9.69
C THR A 5 5.78 -9.02 8.40
N HIS A 6 6.27 -9.97 7.60
CA HIS A 6 5.55 -10.44 6.40
C HIS A 6 4.12 -10.92 6.74
N GLN A 7 3.93 -11.57 7.88
CA GLN A 7 2.62 -11.99 8.35
C GLN A 7 1.70 -10.79 8.60
N ALA A 8 2.16 -9.77 9.34
CA ALA A 8 1.38 -8.57 9.60
C ALA A 8 1.03 -7.82 8.30
N ILE A 9 1.97 -7.75 7.35
CA ILE A 9 1.72 -7.13 6.04
C ILE A 9 0.63 -7.91 5.28
N ASN A 10 0.68 -9.23 5.27
CA ASN A 10 -0.35 -10.06 4.63
C ASN A 10 -1.72 -9.91 5.29
N GLU A 11 -1.79 -9.91 6.62
CA GLU A 11 -3.04 -9.72 7.36
C GLU A 11 -3.66 -8.35 7.05
N ALA A 12 -2.84 -7.29 7.07
CA ALA A 12 -3.29 -5.94 6.73
C ALA A 12 -3.73 -5.84 5.26
N PHE A 13 -3.01 -6.48 4.34
CA PHE A 13 -3.36 -6.51 2.91
C PHE A 13 -4.66 -7.29 2.66
N ALA A 14 -4.83 -8.46 3.28
CA ALA A 14 -6.00 -9.31 3.13
C ALA A 14 -7.28 -8.68 3.72
N ALA A 15 -7.14 -7.79 4.71
CA ALA A 15 -8.25 -7.04 5.28
C ALA A 15 -8.74 -5.88 4.39
N LEU A 16 -8.04 -5.55 3.29
CA LEU A 16 -8.44 -4.46 2.41
C LEU A 16 -9.63 -4.86 1.54
N VAL A 17 -10.71 -4.08 1.63
CA VAL A 17 -11.84 -4.16 0.70
C VAL A 17 -11.63 -3.18 -0.44
N TYR A 18 -11.61 -3.69 -1.67
CA TYR A 18 -11.48 -2.94 -2.92
C TYR A 18 -12.20 -3.69 -4.04
N ASP A 19 -12.73 -2.98 -5.02
CA ASP A 19 -13.51 -3.56 -6.11
C ASP A 19 -12.60 -4.05 -7.24
N ARG A 20 -11.49 -3.36 -7.47
CA ARG A 20 -10.57 -3.66 -8.57
C ARG A 20 -9.12 -3.42 -8.17
N ASP A 21 -8.25 -4.38 -8.47
CA ASP A 21 -6.80 -4.19 -8.39
C ASP A 21 -6.26 -3.60 -9.69
N ASP A 22 -5.86 -2.32 -9.63
CA ASP A 22 -5.27 -1.55 -10.73
C ASP A 22 -3.76 -1.31 -10.51
N ARG A 23 -3.11 -2.08 -9.62
CA ARG A 23 -1.66 -2.00 -9.42
C ARG A 23 -0.94 -2.47 -10.68
N LYS A 24 -0.18 -1.55 -11.27
CA LYS A 24 0.77 -1.84 -12.35
C LYS A 24 2.01 -2.55 -11.81
N ALA A 25 2.80 -3.14 -12.71
CA ALA A 25 4.08 -3.75 -12.38
C ALA A 25 4.92 -2.85 -11.47
N PRO A 26 5.56 -3.40 -10.41
CA PRO A 26 6.42 -2.64 -9.53
C PRO A 26 7.60 -2.02 -10.28
N ASP A 27 7.86 -0.75 -10.01
CA ASP A 27 9.02 -0.02 -10.50
C ASP A 27 9.38 1.10 -9.48
N ALA A 28 10.44 1.86 -9.74
CA ALA A 28 10.84 2.97 -8.88
C ALA A 28 9.75 4.05 -8.76
N HIS A 29 8.96 4.27 -9.81
CA HIS A 29 7.85 5.21 -9.78
C HIS A 29 6.70 4.72 -8.89
N ARG A 30 6.38 3.42 -8.89
CA ARG A 30 5.37 2.79 -8.01
C ARG A 30 5.81 2.81 -6.56
N SER A 31 7.09 2.57 -6.29
CA SER A 31 7.67 2.74 -4.96
C SER A 31 7.50 4.17 -4.45
N SER A 32 7.79 5.18 -5.28
CA SER A 32 7.53 6.58 -4.93
C SER A 32 6.04 6.87 -4.64
N LYS A 33 5.13 6.36 -5.49
CA LYS A 33 3.68 6.52 -5.27
C LYS A 33 3.21 5.88 -3.97
N PHE A 34 3.73 4.71 -3.62
CA PHE A 34 3.42 4.06 -2.35
C PHE A 34 3.79 4.93 -1.15
N ARG A 35 5.01 5.48 -1.13
CA ARG A 35 5.45 6.42 -0.07
C ARG A 35 4.59 7.68 0.00
N VAL A 36 4.22 8.25 -1.14
CA VAL A 36 3.32 9.42 -1.20
C VAL A 36 1.96 9.10 -0.57
N GLY A 37 1.43 7.91 -0.84
CA GLY A 37 0.19 7.45 -0.23
C GLY A 37 0.30 7.33 1.27
N TRP A 38 1.40 6.74 1.73
CA TRP A 38 1.70 6.58 3.16
C TRP A 38 1.76 7.94 3.87
N ALA A 39 2.55 8.87 3.34
CA ALA A 39 2.66 10.23 3.89
C ALA A 39 1.31 10.96 3.92
N ALA A 40 0.49 10.81 2.87
CA ALA A 40 -0.82 11.44 2.81
C ALA A 40 -1.73 11.04 3.98
N ALA A 41 -1.71 9.77 4.40
CA ALA A 41 -2.50 9.32 5.56
C ALA A 41 -1.99 9.95 6.87
N LEU A 42 -0.66 10.01 7.07
CA LEU A 42 -0.06 10.65 8.24
C LEU A 42 -0.31 12.16 8.31
N GLU A 43 -0.41 12.81 7.15
CA GLU A 43 -0.79 14.22 7.02
C GLU A 43 -2.30 14.47 7.25
N GLY A 44 -3.09 13.43 7.53
CA GLY A 44 -4.52 13.55 7.77
C GLY A 44 -5.35 13.80 6.51
N LYS A 45 -4.81 13.52 5.31
CA LYS A 45 -5.60 13.60 4.08
C LYS A 45 -6.69 12.55 4.10
N VAL A 46 -7.89 12.94 3.70
CA VAL A 46 -9.04 12.04 3.54
C VAL A 46 -9.20 11.77 2.06
N TYR A 47 -9.09 10.50 1.67
CA TYR A 47 -9.43 10.08 0.31
C TYR A 47 -10.91 9.73 0.25
N GLU A 48 -11.58 10.17 -0.82
CA GLU A 48 -12.96 9.78 -1.13
C GLU A 48 -13.05 8.25 -1.26
N VAL A 49 -14.20 7.70 -0.87
CA VAL A 49 -14.42 6.24 -0.83
C VAL A 49 -14.27 5.65 -2.23
N GLU A 50 -14.82 6.33 -3.23
CA GLU A 50 -14.78 6.00 -4.66
C GLU A 50 -13.33 5.90 -5.16
N LYS A 51 -12.45 6.77 -4.66
CA LYS A 51 -11.02 6.73 -5.00
C LYS A 51 -10.37 5.47 -4.43
N LEU A 52 -10.83 5.00 -3.28
CA LEU A 52 -10.29 3.85 -2.57
C LEU A 52 -10.82 2.53 -3.12
N GLU A 53 -11.93 2.48 -3.85
CA GLU A 53 -12.45 1.28 -4.53
C GLU A 53 -11.42 0.64 -5.47
N ARG A 54 -10.48 1.45 -6.00
CA ARG A 54 -9.40 0.99 -6.87
C ARG A 54 -8.11 0.81 -6.07
N LEU A 55 -7.57 -0.39 -6.05
CA LEU A 55 -6.27 -0.64 -5.44
C LEU A 55 -5.17 -0.21 -6.40
N THR A 56 -4.54 0.93 -6.11
CA THR A 56 -3.31 1.40 -6.76
C THR A 56 -2.18 1.40 -5.75
N TRP A 57 -0.91 1.48 -6.18
CA TRP A 57 0.21 1.58 -5.24
C TRP A 57 0.09 2.80 -4.30
N LEU A 58 -0.46 3.91 -4.79
CA LEU A 58 -0.75 5.10 -3.97
C LEU A 58 -1.80 4.78 -2.89
N ASN A 59 -2.93 4.21 -3.29
CA ASN A 59 -4.02 3.91 -2.36
C ASN A 59 -3.65 2.80 -1.37
N LEU A 60 -2.82 1.84 -1.80
CA LEU A 60 -2.30 0.79 -0.95
C LEU A 60 -1.40 1.36 0.15
N GLY A 61 -0.45 2.25 -0.21
CA GLY A 61 0.39 2.93 0.78
C GLY A 61 -0.43 3.75 1.77
N TYR A 62 -1.46 4.45 1.30
CA TYR A 62 -2.40 5.19 2.15
C TYR A 62 -3.12 4.28 3.15
N ARG A 63 -3.74 3.20 2.67
CA ARG A 63 -4.51 2.27 3.51
C ARG A 63 -3.62 1.54 4.53
N LEU A 64 -2.42 1.12 4.13
CA LEU A 64 -1.48 0.48 5.06
C LEU A 64 -0.93 1.46 6.09
N SER A 65 -0.75 2.73 5.74
CA SER A 65 -0.41 3.76 6.73
C SER A 65 -1.52 3.99 7.76
N GLN A 66 -2.78 3.94 7.35
CA GLN A 66 -3.91 4.01 8.31
C GLN A 66 -3.90 2.83 9.30
N HIS A 67 -3.39 1.66 8.87
CA HIS A 67 -3.29 0.47 9.70
C HIS A 67 -2.05 0.48 10.63
N PHE A 68 -0.86 0.71 10.07
CA PHE A 68 0.42 0.62 10.79
C PHE A 68 0.86 1.93 11.45
N GLY A 69 0.28 3.06 11.04
CA GLY A 69 0.67 4.38 11.49
C GLY A 69 2.04 4.83 10.98
N ALA A 70 2.73 5.61 11.80
CA ALA A 70 4.03 6.18 11.46
C ALA A 70 5.14 5.12 11.53
N LEU A 71 5.79 4.90 10.40
CA LEU A 71 6.99 4.07 10.24
C LEU A 71 8.13 4.91 9.63
N THR A 72 9.38 4.47 9.78
CA THR A 72 10.50 5.13 9.11
C THR A 72 10.48 4.85 7.59
N PRO A 73 11.15 5.67 6.76
CA PRO A 73 11.24 5.41 5.32
C PRO A 73 11.73 4.00 4.97
N GLU A 74 12.72 3.49 5.69
CA GLU A 74 13.30 2.15 5.47
C GLU A 74 12.28 1.05 5.79
N GLN A 75 11.45 1.25 6.81
CA GLN A 75 10.39 0.30 7.17
C GLN A 75 9.27 0.30 6.14
N ILE A 76 8.90 1.47 5.61
CA ILE A 76 7.93 1.61 4.52
C ILE A 76 8.46 0.90 3.26
N ASP A 77 9.75 1.00 3.01
CA ASP A 77 10.42 0.33 1.87
C ASP A 77 10.38 -1.19 2.02
N VAL A 78 10.62 -1.73 3.21
CA VAL A 78 10.46 -3.17 3.49
C VAL A 78 9.04 -3.65 3.20
N VAL A 79 8.02 -2.86 3.57
CA VAL A 79 6.62 -3.20 3.26
C VAL A 79 6.37 -3.20 1.76
N TYR A 80 6.85 -2.17 1.05
CA TYR A 80 6.73 -2.09 -0.40
C TYR A 80 7.42 -3.26 -1.11
N ASP A 81 8.67 -3.55 -0.75
CA ASP A 81 9.49 -4.58 -1.39
C ASP A 81 8.85 -5.96 -1.24
N TYR A 82 8.30 -6.26 -0.07
CA TYR A 82 7.57 -7.50 0.17
C TYR A 82 6.32 -7.64 -0.72
N LEU A 83 5.52 -6.58 -0.82
CA LEU A 83 4.30 -6.56 -1.66
C LEU A 83 4.63 -6.54 -3.15
N ALA A 84 5.74 -5.91 -3.55
CA ALA A 84 6.25 -5.89 -4.90
C ALA A 84 6.75 -7.28 -5.33
N ALA A 85 7.47 -7.98 -4.46
CA ALA A 85 7.98 -9.33 -4.73
C ALA A 85 6.86 -10.38 -4.91
N SER A 86 5.70 -10.15 -4.29
CA SER A 86 4.51 -11.00 -4.43
C SER A 86 3.54 -10.53 -5.50
N TRP A 87 3.83 -9.40 -6.17
CA TRP A 87 2.95 -8.85 -7.21
C TRP A 87 2.85 -9.78 -8.41
N ARG A 88 1.62 -9.98 -8.87
CA ARG A 88 1.30 -10.66 -10.12
C ARG A 88 0.36 -9.74 -10.87
N GLU A 89 0.42 -9.79 -12.21
CA GLU A 89 -0.53 -9.06 -13.03
C GLU A 89 -1.96 -9.41 -12.60
N PRO A 90 -2.80 -8.42 -12.24
CA PRO A 90 -4.18 -8.68 -11.90
C PRO A 90 -4.84 -9.37 -13.09
N CYS A 91 -5.39 -10.58 -12.86
CA CYS A 91 -6.09 -11.30 -13.91
C CYS A 91 -7.23 -10.41 -14.41
N ALA A 92 -7.18 -10.01 -15.67
CA ALA A 92 -8.30 -9.35 -16.32
C ALA A 92 -9.42 -10.39 -16.42
N ALA A 93 -10.37 -10.31 -15.50
CA ALA A 93 -11.63 -11.03 -15.61
C ALA A 93 -12.44 -10.50 -16.81
#